data_AF-A0A9X1DCU9-F1
#
_entry.id   AF-A0A9X1DCU9-F1
#
_cell.length_a   1.000
_cell.length_b   1.000
_cell.length_c   1.000
_cell.angle_alpha   90.00
_cell.angle_beta   90.00
_cell.angle_gamma   90.00
#
_symmetry.space_group_name_H-M   'P 1'
#
loop_
_entity.id
_entity.type
_entity.pdbx_description
1 polymer ?
#
loop_
_entity_poly.entity_id
_entity_poly.type
_entity_poly.pdbx_seq_one_letter_code
_entity_poly.pdbx_strand_id
1 'polypeptide(L)' 'MSDLRDAIYYQQLARVARLKADTTDDPYLARRLREAAIKHERMARKIDGQSSSKNGTH' A
#
# COMPACT_ATOMS: atom_id res chain seq x y z
N MET A 1 2.16 8.13 -15.49
CA MET A 1 1.52 8.11 -14.15
C MET A 1 2.44 8.87 -13.21
N SER A 2 1.91 9.78 -12.38
CA SER A 2 2.74 10.56 -11.45
C SER A 2 3.01 9.76 -10.18
N ASP A 3 4.25 9.72 -9.70
CA ASP A 3 4.66 8.93 -8.52
C ASP A 3 3.75 9.18 -7.28
N LEU A 4 3.28 10.43 -7.09
CA LEU A 4 2.32 10.76 -6.02
C LEU A 4 0.98 10.01 -6.15
N ARG A 5 0.45 9.87 -7.37
CA ARG A 5 -0.81 9.12 -7.61
C ARG A 5 -0.61 7.63 -7.35
N ASP A 6 0.56 7.09 -7.69
CA ASP A 6 0.86 5.68 -7.47
C ASP A 6 1.02 5.37 -5.97
N ALA A 7 1.66 6.26 -5.20
CA ALA A 7 1.73 6.12 -3.75
C ALA A 7 0.34 6.12 -3.10
N ILE A 8 -0.52 7.08 -3.47
CA ILE A 8 -1.90 7.17 -2.98
C ILE A 8 -2.70 5.91 -3.37
N TYR A 9 -2.53 5.41 -4.59
CA TYR A 9 -3.17 4.18 -5.04
C TYR A 9 -2.80 2.99 -4.14
N TYR A 10 -1.51 2.80 -3.84
CA TYR A 10 -1.07 1.74 -2.94
C TYR A 10 -1.55 1.93 -1.50
N GLN A 11 -1.65 3.17 -1.00
CA GLN A 11 -2.26 3.46 0.30
C GLN A 11 -3.75 3.05 0.33
N GLN A 12 -4.50 3.34 -0.74
CA GLN A 12 -5.91 2.94 -0.85
C GLN A 12 -6.07 1.42 -0.90
N LEU A 13 -5.22 0.72 -1.67
CA LEU A 13 -5.21 -0.75 -1.70
C LEU A 13 -4.92 -1.35 -0.31
N ALA A 14 -3.97 -0.80 0.43
CA ALA A 14 -3.67 -1.24 1.78
C ALA A 14 -4.89 -1.07 2.71
N ARG A 15 -5.58 0.07 2.62
CA ARG A 15 -6.79 0.34 3.41
C ARG A 15 -7.91 -0.65 3.08
N VAL A 16 -8.20 -0.87 1.80
CA VAL A 16 -9.25 -1.80 1.37
C VAL A 16 -8.93 -3.23 1.81
N ALA A 17 -7.68 -3.66 1.69
CA ALA A 17 -7.26 -4.99 2.11
C ALA A 17 -7.47 -5.20 3.63
N ARG A 18 -7.20 -4.19 4.47
CA ARG A 18 -7.50 -4.25 5.91
C ARG A 18 -8.98 -4.35 6.19
N LEU A 19 -9.78 -3.47 5.59
CA LEU A 19 -11.23 -3.49 5.77
C LEU A 19 -11.82 -4.86 5.41
N LYS A 20 -11.38 -5.44 4.29
CA LYS A 20 -11.81 -6.78 3.89
C LYS A 20 -11.34 -7.85 4.86
N ALA A 21 -10.13 -7.75 5.41
CA ALA A 21 -9.62 -8.69 6.39
C ALA A 21 -10.44 -8.66 7.68
N ASP A 22 -10.90 -7.49 8.10
CA ASP A 22 -11.68 -7.30 9.32
C ASP A 22 -13.13 -7.77 9.17
N THR A 23 -13.67 -7.78 7.95
CA THR A 23 -15.02 -8.26 7.64
C THR A 23 -15.08 -9.73 7.21
N THR A 24 -13.94 -10.43 7.16
CA THR A 24 -13.87 -11.81 6.67
C THR A 24 -13.86 -12.79 7.84
N ASP A 25 -14.75 -13.78 7.81
CA ASP A 25 -14.82 -14.83 8.82
C ASP A 25 -13.82 -15.99 8.59
N ASP A 26 -13.27 -16.11 7.37
CA ASP A 26 -12.21 -17.07 7.06
C ASP A 26 -10.84 -16.58 7.60
N PRO A 27 -10.25 -17.27 8.60
CA PRO A 27 -8.98 -16.85 9.20
C PRO A 27 -7.79 -16.86 8.22
N TYR A 28 -7.80 -17.77 7.24
CA TYR A 28 -6.74 -17.85 6.24
C TYR A 28 -6.84 -16.70 5.25
N LEU A 29 -8.05 -16.40 4.77
CA LEU A 29 -8.29 -15.27 3.88
C LEU A 29 -7.99 -13.94 4.60
N ALA A 30 -8.42 -13.78 5.85
CA ALA A 30 -8.10 -12.61 6.68
C ALA A 30 -6.57 -12.41 6.80
N ARG A 31 -5.81 -13.49 7.03
CA ARG A 31 -4.34 -13.43 7.06
C ARG A 31 -3.76 -12.98 5.72
N ARG A 32 -4.19 -13.55 4.61
CA ARG A 32 -3.72 -13.18 3.26
C ARG A 32 -4.00 -11.73 2.93
N LEU A 33 -5.18 -11.22 3.32
CA LEU A 33 -5.55 -9.82 3.14
C LEU A 33 -4.68 -8.88 3.99
N ARG A 34 -4.35 -9.26 5.23
CA ARG A 34 -3.40 -8.50 6.07
C ARG A 34 -1.99 -8.48 5.47
N GLU A 35 -1.50 -9.60 4.95
CA GLU A 35 -0.22 -9.68 4.23
C GLU A 35 -0.22 -8.78 2.99
N ALA A 36 -1.31 -8.79 2.22
CA ALA A 36 -1.47 -7.91 1.07
C ALA A 36 -1.45 -6.43 1.46
N ALA A 37 -2.15 -6.06 2.54
CA ALA A 37 -2.13 -4.69 3.06
C ALA A 37 -0.71 -4.20 3.37
N ILE A 38 0.08 -5.03 4.08
CA ILE A 38 1.48 -4.72 4.41
C ILE A 38 2.31 -4.55 3.13
N LYS A 39 2.12 -5.41 2.13
CA LYS A 39 2.83 -5.30 0.85
C LYS A 39 2.53 -3.98 0.14
N HIS A 40 1.27 -3.55 0.14
CA HIS A 40 0.86 -2.29 -0.47
C HIS A 40 1.45 -1.08 0.27
N GLU A 41 1.48 -1.09 1.61
CA GLU A 41 2.12 -0.01 2.37
C GLU A 41 3.62 0.10 2.10
N ARG A 42 4.32 -1.04 2.02
CA ARG A 42 5.74 -1.05 1.65
C ARG A 42 5.97 -0.45 0.27
N MET A 43 5.05 -0.71 -0.67
CA MET A 43 5.13 -0.14 -2.01
C MET A 43 4.89 1.38 -2.00
N ALA A 44 3.87 1.85 -1.29
CA ALA A 44 3.61 3.28 -1.13
C ALA A 44 4.83 4.01 -0.55
N ARG A 45 5.42 3.48 0.53
CA ARG A 45 6.64 4.03 1.14
C ARG A 45 7.84 4.03 0.19
N LYS A 46 7.99 2.98 -0.61
CA LYS A 46 9.06 2.90 -1.62
C LYS A 46 8.89 3.98 -2.68
N ILE A 47 7.68 4.21 -3.15
CA ILE A 47 7.38 5.23 -4.16
C ILE A 47 7.61 6.62 -3.58
N ASP A 48 7.10 6.91 -2.38
CA ASP A 48 7.35 8.19 -1.68
C ASP A 48 8.86 8.45 -1.47
N GLY A 49 9.62 7.41 -1.11
CA GLY A 49 11.08 7.48 -0.99
C GLY A 49 11.79 7.74 -2.32
N GLN A 50 11.28 7.18 -3.42
CA GLN A 50 11.83 7.44 -4.76
C GLN A 50 11.45 8.83 -5.29
N SER A 51 10.24 9.31 -5.03
CA SER A 51 9.79 10.66 -5.40
C SER A 51 10.60 11.73 -4.67
N SER A 52 10.85 11.54 -3.38
CA SER A 52 11.68 12.46 -2.59
C SER A 52 13.14 12.45 -3.05
N SER A 53 13.70 11.29 -3.42
CA SER A 53 15.06 11.22 -3.97
C SER A 53 15.19 11.85 -5.37
N LYS A 54 14.17 11.77 -6.23
CA LYS A 54 14.20 12.39 -7.57
C LYS A 54 14.06 13.91 -7.55
N ASN A 55 13.46 14.49 -6.51
CA ASN A 55 13.26 15.94 -6.37
C ASN A 55 14.39 16.65 -5.60
N GLY A 56 15.42 15.92 -5.14
CA GLY A 56 16.46 16.41 -4.24
C GLY A 56 17.81 16.78 -4.86
N THR A 57 17.93 16.84 -6.19
CA THR A 57 19.19 17.21 -6.87
C THR A 57 18.93 18.26 -7.94
N HIS A 58 19.10 19.52 -7.57
CA HIS A 58 19.40 20.65 -8.45
C HIS A 58 20.62 21.37 -7.90
#